data_AF-A0A094HBZ1-F1
#
_entry.id   AF-A0A094HBZ1-F1
#
_cell.length_a   1.000
_cell.length_b   1.000
_cell.length_c   1.000
_cell.angle_alpha   90.00
_cell.angle_beta   90.00
_cell.angle_gamma   90.00
#
_symmetry.space_group_name_H-M   'P 1'
#
loop_
_entity.id
_entity.type
_entity.pdbx_description
1 polymer ?
#
loop_
_entity_poly.entity_id
_entity_poly.type
_entity_poly.pdbx_seq_one_letter_code
_entity_poly.pdbx_strand_id
1 'polypeptide(L)'
;MKYSIFAVVPLALGASAATPCTVTEFASISSAVASCTDIVLKNIVAPSASAIDLSKLKTGAKVTFAGKTTFEKTPDSKFDPIIIGGTKVTITGAPGHVIDGNGQVYWDGLGSNGGVPK
;
A
#
# COMPACT_ATOMS: atom_id res chain seq x y z
N MET A 1 7.59 -61.85 -17.13
CA MET A 1 6.83 -60.59 -17.08
C MET A 1 7.79 -59.47 -16.68
N LYS A 2 8.04 -58.51 -17.57
CA LYS A 2 9.02 -57.42 -17.36
C LYS A 2 8.20 -56.14 -17.17
N TYR A 3 8.06 -55.69 -15.93
CA TYR A 3 7.32 -54.48 -15.59
C TYR A 3 8.21 -53.26 -15.84
N SER A 4 7.95 -52.53 -16.92
CA SER A 4 8.55 -51.21 -17.15
C SER A 4 7.83 -50.19 -16.26
N ILE A 5 8.55 -49.66 -15.27
CA ILE A 5 8.10 -48.55 -14.42
C ILE A 5 8.38 -47.25 -15.20
N PHE A 6 7.33 -46.54 -15.60
CA PHE A 6 7.45 -45.18 -16.10
C PHE A 6 7.45 -44.21 -14.91
N ALA A 7 8.61 -43.61 -14.63
CA ALA A 7 8.73 -42.53 -13.65
C ALA A 7 8.19 -41.23 -14.25
N VAL A 8 7.08 -40.72 -13.71
CA VAL A 8 6.54 -39.41 -14.06
C VAL A 8 7.23 -38.38 -13.18
N VAL A 9 8.14 -37.59 -13.74
CA VAL A 9 8.79 -36.50 -13.04
C VAL A 9 7.83 -35.30 -13.03
N PRO A 10 7.36 -34.81 -11.88
CA PRO A 10 6.57 -33.60 -11.83
C PRO A 10 7.48 -32.42 -12.15
N LEU A 11 7.20 -31.72 -13.25
CA LEU A 11 7.73 -30.37 -13.47
C LEU A 11 7.10 -29.45 -12.42
N ALA A 12 7.79 -29.24 -11.30
CA ALA A 12 7.49 -28.12 -10.43
C ALA A 12 7.81 -26.85 -11.21
N LEU A 13 6.78 -26.24 -11.80
CA LEU A 13 6.81 -24.86 -12.27
C LEU A 13 7.07 -23.98 -11.05
N GLY A 14 8.34 -23.72 -10.76
CA GLY A 14 8.72 -22.74 -9.76
C GLY A 14 8.10 -21.40 -10.17
N ALA A 15 7.10 -20.96 -9.41
CA ALA A 15 6.63 -19.59 -9.49
C ALA A 15 7.85 -18.71 -9.14
N SER A 16 8.43 -18.08 -10.15
CA SER A 16 9.36 -16.98 -9.92
C SER A 16 8.57 -15.92 -9.15
N ALA A 17 8.83 -15.80 -7.85
CA ALA A 17 8.24 -14.74 -7.06
C ALA A 17 8.70 -13.43 -7.70
N ALA A 18 7.78 -12.76 -8.41
CA ALA A 18 8.06 -11.47 -9.00
C ALA A 18 8.55 -10.55 -7.87
N THR A 19 9.68 -9.88 -8.08
CA THR A 19 10.20 -8.93 -7.09
C THR A 19 9.16 -7.82 -6.87
N PRO A 20 8.76 -7.53 -5.63
CA PRO A 20 7.76 -6.51 -5.36
C PRO A 20 8.28 -5.13 -5.76
N CYS A 21 7.37 -4.28 -6.26
CA CYS A 21 7.67 -2.88 -6.53
C CYS A 21 7.82 -2.13 -5.22
N THR A 22 9.06 -1.88 -4.81
CA THR A 22 9.35 -1.10 -3.61
C THR A 22 9.36 0.39 -3.95
N VAL A 23 8.43 1.13 -3.37
CA VAL A 23 8.26 2.57 -3.53
C VAL A 23 8.72 3.24 -2.24
N THR A 24 9.70 4.13 -2.35
CA THR A 24 10.21 4.95 -1.23
C THR A 24 9.88 6.43 -1.37
N GLU A 25 9.42 6.86 -2.54
CA GLU A 25 9.07 8.25 -2.85
C GLU A 25 7.59 8.37 -3.16
N PHE A 26 6.90 9.37 -2.59
CA PHE A 26 5.48 9.59 -2.81
C PHE A 26 5.12 9.75 -4.29
N ALA A 27 5.96 10.46 -5.05
CA ALA A 27 5.75 10.71 -6.47
C ALA A 27 5.72 9.42 -7.33
N SER A 28 6.29 8.31 -6.85
CA SER A 28 6.35 7.03 -7.56
C SER A 28 5.16 6.11 -7.29
N ILE A 29 4.24 6.49 -6.38
CA ILE A 29 3.07 5.68 -6.02
C ILE A 29 2.16 5.45 -7.24
N SER A 30 1.85 6.49 -8.00
CA SER A 30 0.95 6.40 -9.16
C SER A 30 1.49 5.44 -10.23
N SER A 31 2.80 5.49 -10.49
CA SER A 31 3.47 4.57 -11.42
C SER A 31 3.37 3.13 -10.91
N ALA A 32 3.62 2.87 -9.62
CA ALA A 32 3.53 1.53 -9.05
C ALA A 32 2.10 0.98 -9.09
N VAL A 33 1.08 1.80 -8.79
CA VAL A 33 -0.34 1.43 -8.91
C VAL A 33 -0.68 1.04 -10.35
N ALA A 34 -0.13 1.75 -11.34
CA ALA A 34 -0.38 1.48 -12.76
C ALA A 34 0.36 0.25 -13.30
N SER A 35 1.54 -0.10 -12.76
CA SER A 35 2.38 -1.16 -13.31
C SER A 35 2.37 -2.46 -12.50
N CYS A 36 2.18 -2.41 -11.18
CA CYS A 36 2.49 -3.53 -10.28
C CYS A 36 1.25 -4.18 -9.65
N THR A 37 1.38 -5.46 -9.29
CA THR A 37 0.40 -6.21 -8.49
C THR A 37 0.93 -6.57 -7.09
N ASP A 38 2.23 -6.42 -6.83
CA ASP A 38 2.80 -6.49 -5.48
C ASP A 38 3.61 -5.22 -5.22
N ILE A 39 3.12 -4.39 -4.31
CA ILE A 39 3.62 -3.04 -4.03
C ILE A 39 4.03 -2.99 -2.56
N VAL A 40 5.24 -2.49 -2.29
CA VAL A 40 5.70 -2.15 -0.95
C VAL A 40 5.85 -0.65 -0.86
N LEU A 41 5.07 0.00 -0.02
CA LEU A 41 5.20 1.42 0.30
C LEU A 41 6.09 1.54 1.55
N LYS A 42 7.33 1.98 1.38
CA LYS A 42 8.33 2.01 2.45
C LYS A 42 8.71 3.43 2.82
N ASN A 43 8.52 3.81 4.09
CA ASN A 43 8.89 5.12 4.63
C ASN A 43 8.31 6.32 3.87
N ILE A 44 7.07 6.20 3.38
CA ILE A 44 6.44 7.24 2.58
C ILE A 44 6.09 8.46 3.44
N VAL A 45 6.49 9.64 2.99
CA VAL A 45 5.97 10.91 3.50
C VAL A 45 5.01 11.47 2.46
N ALA A 46 3.72 11.57 2.81
CA ALA A 46 2.71 12.19 1.96
C ALA A 46 2.75 13.73 2.15
N PRO A 47 3.01 14.51 1.07
CA PRO A 47 3.02 15.97 1.14
C PRO A 47 1.66 16.56 1.52
N SER A 48 1.65 17.83 1.91
CA SER A 48 0.42 18.57 2.19
C SER A 48 -0.52 18.53 0.98
N ALA A 49 -1.81 18.38 1.23
CA ALA A 49 -2.88 18.25 0.23
C ALA A 49 -2.70 17.10 -0.77
N SER A 50 -1.85 16.10 -0.46
CA SER A 50 -1.55 15.00 -1.37
C SER A 50 -1.93 13.66 -0.75
N ALA A 51 -3.00 13.05 -1.26
CA ALA A 51 -3.46 11.74 -0.81
C ALA A 51 -2.55 10.61 -1.32
N ILE A 52 -2.31 9.59 -0.50
CA ILE A 52 -1.82 8.29 -0.99
C ILE A 52 -2.96 7.65 -1.78
N ASP A 53 -2.96 7.86 -3.11
CA ASP A 53 -4.00 7.37 -4.01
C ASP A 53 -3.68 5.94 -4.49
N LEU A 54 -4.41 4.98 -3.93
CA LEU A 54 -4.44 3.57 -4.27
C LEU A 54 -5.83 3.18 -4.82
N SER A 55 -6.60 4.13 -5.35
CA SER A 55 -7.98 3.91 -5.83
C SER A 55 -8.07 2.99 -7.05
N LYS A 56 -6.97 2.90 -7.82
CA LYS A 56 -6.90 2.17 -9.10
C LYS A 56 -5.99 0.94 -9.05
N LEU A 57 -5.89 0.27 -7.90
CA LEU A 57 -5.11 -0.96 -7.81
C LEU A 57 -5.64 -2.03 -8.78
N LYS A 58 -4.72 -2.76 -9.40
CA LYS A 58 -5.03 -3.90 -10.27
C LYS A 58 -5.77 -5.00 -9.50
N THR A 59 -6.58 -5.79 -10.21
CA THR A 59 -7.25 -6.95 -9.60
C THR A 59 -6.24 -7.89 -8.96
N GLY A 60 -6.48 -8.25 -7.70
CA GLY A 60 -5.58 -9.14 -6.94
C GLY A 60 -4.32 -8.45 -6.41
N ALA A 61 -4.19 -7.14 -6.55
CA ALA A 61 -2.99 -6.44 -6.09
C ALA A 61 -2.83 -6.51 -4.56
N LYS A 62 -1.59 -6.66 -4.12
CA LYS A 62 -1.17 -6.60 -2.72
C LYS A 62 -0.37 -5.32 -2.48
N VAL A 63 -0.75 -4.56 -1.47
CA VAL A 63 0.00 -3.39 -0.98
C VAL A 63 0.47 -3.67 0.44
N THR A 64 1.76 -3.48 0.68
CA THR A 64 2.40 -3.68 1.99
C THR A 64 2.98 -2.35 2.47
N PHE A 65 2.49 -1.81 3.57
CA PHE A 65 3.12 -0.67 4.25
C PHE A 65 4.32 -1.16 5.06
N ALA A 66 5.48 -0.53 4.90
CA ALA A 66 6.72 -0.88 5.57
C ALA A 66 7.40 0.36 6.16
N GLY A 67 8.05 0.18 7.33
CA GLY A 67 8.64 1.30 8.05
C GLY A 67 7.58 2.31 8.51
N LYS A 68 7.85 3.61 8.41
CA LYS A 68 6.94 4.65 8.91
C LYS A 68 6.36 5.49 7.78
N THR A 69 5.05 5.41 7.57
CA THR A 69 4.31 6.33 6.71
C THR A 69 3.84 7.54 7.52
N THR A 70 4.05 8.76 7.03
CA THR A 70 3.62 10.02 7.68
C THR A 70 2.91 10.95 6.71
N PHE A 71 2.12 11.89 7.23
CA PHE A 71 1.40 12.89 6.44
C PHE A 71 1.76 14.30 6.91
N GLU A 72 2.07 15.19 5.97
CA GLU A 72 2.15 16.61 6.26
C GLU A 72 0.75 17.18 6.55
N LYS A 73 0.71 18.29 7.29
CA LYS A 73 -0.55 18.93 7.70
C LYS A 73 -1.34 19.40 6.47
N THR A 74 -2.59 18.98 6.36
CA THR A 74 -3.56 19.38 5.33
C THR A 74 -4.80 19.90 6.03
N PRO A 75 -4.95 21.22 6.24
CA PRO A 75 -6.09 21.79 6.95
C PRO A 75 -7.34 21.84 6.06
N ASP A 76 -7.93 20.68 5.77
CA ASP A 76 -9.14 20.55 4.95
C ASP A 76 -10.02 19.39 5.43
N SER A 77 -11.19 19.72 5.98
CA SER A 77 -12.18 18.78 6.51
C SER A 77 -12.78 17.80 5.50
N LYS A 78 -12.46 17.94 4.21
CA LYS A 78 -12.88 17.03 3.14
C LYS A 78 -11.74 16.17 2.60
N PHE A 79 -10.52 16.33 3.13
CA PHE A 79 -9.36 15.61 2.63
C PHE A 79 -9.32 14.17 3.14
N ASP A 80 -9.17 13.23 2.22
CA ASP A 80 -8.94 11.82 2.51
C ASP A 80 -7.44 11.50 2.34
N PRO A 81 -6.66 11.26 3.43
CA PRO A 81 -5.21 11.07 3.32
C PRO A 81 -4.80 9.79 2.57
N ILE A 82 -5.63 8.76 2.61
CA ILE A 82 -5.42 7.49 1.91
C ILE A 82 -6.73 7.10 1.24
N ILE A 83 -6.67 6.85 -0.07
CA ILE A 83 -7.82 6.38 -0.85
C ILE A 83 -7.49 5.00 -1.39
N ILE A 84 -8.29 3.98 -1.08
CA ILE A 84 -8.06 2.60 -1.51
C ILE A 84 -9.24 2.12 -2.36
N GLY A 85 -8.92 1.50 -3.49
CA GLY A 85 -9.92 0.93 -4.40
C GLY A 85 -9.31 -0.15 -5.29
N GLY A 86 -10.16 -1.03 -5.80
CA GLY A 86 -9.76 -2.16 -6.64
C GLY A 86 -10.54 -3.43 -6.32
N THR A 87 -10.31 -4.48 -7.11
CA THR A 87 -11.01 -5.77 -6.96
C THR A 87 -10.10 -6.81 -6.33
N LYS A 88 -10.54 -7.48 -5.26
CA LYS A 88 -9.78 -8.53 -4.56
C LYS A 88 -8.38 -8.07 -4.12
N VAL A 89 -8.26 -6.81 -3.70
CA VAL A 89 -7.00 -6.24 -3.23
C VAL A 89 -6.68 -6.72 -1.82
N THR A 90 -5.40 -6.81 -1.50
CA THR A 90 -4.91 -7.10 -0.14
C THR A 90 -4.09 -5.91 0.36
N ILE A 91 -4.47 -5.35 1.49
CA ILE A 91 -3.71 -4.28 2.15
C ILE A 91 -3.18 -4.84 3.46
N THR A 92 -1.88 -4.73 3.67
CA THR A 92 -1.21 -5.28 4.85
C THR A 92 0.00 -4.41 5.25
N GLY A 93 0.68 -4.79 6.32
CA GLY A 93 1.89 -4.11 6.75
C GLY A 93 2.97 -5.08 7.21
N ALA A 94 4.22 -4.71 6.97
CA ALA A 94 5.38 -5.47 7.41
C ALA A 94 5.53 -5.40 8.94
N PRO A 95 6.22 -6.36 9.59
CA PRO A 95 6.50 -6.28 11.03
C PRO A 95 7.11 -4.92 11.42
N GLY A 96 6.56 -4.29 12.46
CA GLY A 96 7.02 -2.99 12.95
C GLY A 96 6.63 -1.77 12.10
N HIS A 97 5.79 -1.93 11.06
CA HIS A 97 5.28 -0.79 10.31
C HIS A 97 4.40 0.12 11.17
N VAL A 98 4.38 1.41 10.83
CA VAL A 98 3.52 2.42 11.45
C VAL A 98 2.95 3.32 10.36
N ILE A 99 1.66 3.61 10.44
CA ILE A 99 1.02 4.70 9.72
C ILE A 99 0.70 5.78 10.74
N ASP A 100 1.44 6.89 10.69
CA ASP A 100 1.31 8.03 11.60
C ASP A 100 0.55 9.14 10.89
N GLY A 101 -0.74 9.27 11.22
CA GLY A 101 -1.64 10.26 10.63
C GLY A 101 -1.38 11.71 11.04
N ASN A 102 -0.36 11.97 11.87
CA ASN A 102 -0.01 13.32 12.34
C ASN A 102 -1.18 14.00 13.09
N GLY A 103 -2.00 13.25 13.82
CA GLY A 103 -3.23 13.75 14.46
C GLY A 103 -2.99 14.92 15.43
N GLN A 104 -1.83 14.95 16.08
CA GLN A 104 -1.45 15.93 17.10
C GLN A 104 -1.47 17.38 16.57
N VAL A 105 -1.26 17.60 15.27
CA VAL A 105 -1.30 18.95 14.69
C VAL A 105 -2.72 19.46 14.38
N TYR A 106 -3.73 18.61 14.54
CA TYR A 106 -5.14 18.91 14.30
C TYR A 106 -6.01 18.87 15.56
N TRP A 107 -5.60 18.11 16.57
CA TRP A 107 -6.41 17.91 17.78
C TRP A 107 -6.56 19.21 18.58
N ASP A 108 -7.80 19.69 18.63
CA ASP A 108 -8.25 20.88 19.36
C ASP A 108 -9.32 20.55 20.42
N GLY A 109 -9.61 19.26 20.62
CA GLY A 109 -10.66 18.78 21.51
C GLY A 109 -12.08 18.85 20.94
N LEU A 110 -12.29 19.36 19.72
CA LEU A 110 -13.61 19.53 19.12
C LEU A 110 -13.92 18.51 18.02
N GLY A 111 -12.90 17.86 17.46
CA GLY A 111 -13.08 16.88 16.38
C GLY A 111 -13.78 17.53 15.18
N SER A 112 -14.77 16.87 14.59
CA SER A 112 -15.52 17.42 13.45
C SER A 112 -16.58 18.46 13.83
N ASN A 113 -16.74 18.82 15.10
CA ASN A 113 -17.80 19.74 15.58
C ASN A 113 -17.37 21.22 15.58
N GLY A 114 -16.40 21.58 14.74
CA GLY A 114 -15.83 22.94 14.64
C GLY A 114 -14.33 22.98 14.92
N GLY A 115 -13.81 24.17 15.22
CA GLY A 115 -12.40 24.40 15.48
C GLY A 115 -11.54 24.51 14.22
N VAL A 116 -10.32 23.99 14.25
CA VAL A 116 -9.41 24.03 13.09
C VAL A 116 -9.87 23.04 12.02
N PRO A 117 -9.70 23.35 10.72
CA PRO A 117 -9.81 22.36 9.67
C PRO A 117 -8.83 21.20 9.91
N LYS A 118 -9.33 19.97 9.74
CA LYS A 118 -8.67 18.70 10.07
C LYS A 118 -8.60 17.85 8.83
#